data_AF-A0A452ZJR2-F1
#
_entry.id   AF-A0A452ZJR2-F1
#
_cell.length_a   1.000
_cell.length_b   1.000
_cell.length_c   1.000
_cell.angle_alpha   90.00
_cell.angle_beta   90.00
_cell.angle_gamma   90.00
#
_symmetry.space_group_name_H-M   'P 1'
#
loop_
_entity.id
_entity.type
_entity.pdbx_description
1 polymer ?
#
loop_
_entity_poly.entity_id
_entity_poly.type
_entity_poly.pdbx_seq_one_letter_code
_entity_poly.pdbx_strand_id
1 'polypeptide(L)'
;MPFIALCKCSPSVLQMFRQNVRESASEEGEDEMAGGDGEKKPRMPHMFCKTLTASDTSTHGGFSVPRRAAEDCFAPLDYKQVRPSQELVAKDLHGTQWRFRHIYRGQPRRHLLTTGWSSFVNKKKLVSGDAVLFLR
;
A
#
# COMPACT_ATOMS: atom_id res chain seq x y z
N MET A 1 -13.46 -8.48 -2.64
CA MET A 1 -11.99 -8.36 -2.65
C MET A 1 -11.66 -6.88 -2.54
N PRO A 2 -10.89 -6.42 -1.55
CA PRO A 2 -10.53 -5.02 -1.46
C PRO A 2 -9.70 -4.63 -2.70
N PHE A 3 -10.07 -3.51 -3.33
CA PHE A 3 -9.43 -3.05 -4.55
C PHE A 3 -8.20 -2.24 -4.18
N ILE A 4 -7.01 -2.74 -4.53
CA ILE A 4 -5.80 -1.95 -4.37
C ILE A 4 -5.72 -0.94 -5.51
N ALA A 5 -5.90 0.35 -5.24
CA ALA A 5 -5.66 1.38 -6.24
C ALA A 5 -4.19 1.81 -6.25
N LEU A 6 -3.60 1.98 -7.45
CA LEU A 6 -2.20 2.36 -7.65
C LEU A 6 -2.06 3.67 -8.42
N CYS A 7 -1.38 4.65 -7.83
CA CYS A 7 -1.06 5.93 -8.47
C CYS A 7 0.44 6.22 -8.42
N LYS A 8 0.99 6.76 -9.52
CA LYS A 8 2.29 7.44 -9.55
C LYS A 8 2.04 8.88 -9.10
N CYS A 9 2.62 9.29 -7.98
CA CYS A 9 2.49 10.66 -7.50
C CYS A 9 3.78 11.45 -7.76
N SER A 10 3.64 12.72 -8.18
CA SER A 10 4.76 13.66 -8.12
C SER A 10 5.14 13.92 -6.64
N PRO A 11 6.38 14.35 -6.36
CA PRO A 11 6.79 14.72 -5.00
C PRO A 11 5.90 15.77 -4.34
N SER A 12 5.34 16.71 -5.12
CA SER A 12 4.41 17.74 -4.63
C SER A 12 3.06 17.17 -4.20
N VAL A 13 2.50 16.24 -4.99
CA VAL A 13 1.28 15.52 -4.62
C VAL A 13 1.52 14.69 -3.36
N LEU A 14 2.69 14.05 -3.24
CA LEU A 14 3.08 13.30 -2.05
C LEU A 14 3.13 14.17 -0.78
N GLN A 15 3.67 15.39 -0.87
CA GLN A 15 3.72 16.31 0.26
C GLN A 15 2.33 16.73 0.72
N MET A 16 1.44 17.05 -0.23
CA MET A 16 0.03 17.37 0.08
C MET A 16 -0.68 16.19 0.74
N PHE A 17 -0.51 14.97 0.23
CA PHE A 17 -1.09 13.77 0.85
C PHE A 17 -0.56 13.52 2.27
N ARG A 18 0.74 13.68 2.52
CA ARG A 18 1.33 13.49 3.85
C ARG A 18 0.80 14.49 4.88
N GLN A 19 0.60 15.75 4.48
CA GLN A 19 0.02 16.77 5.35
C GLN A 19 -1.44 16.43 5.69
N ASN A 20 -2.23 16.06 4.69
CA ASN A 20 -3.65 15.74 4.88
C ASN A 20 -3.88 14.49 5.75
N VAL A 21 -3.04 13.45 5.61
CA VAL A 21 -3.07 12.25 6.47
C VAL A 21 -2.69 12.60 7.91
N ARG A 22 -1.73 13.52 8.11
CA ARG A 22 -1.30 13.95 9.45
C ARG A 22 -2.39 14.75 10.17
N GLU A 23 -3.15 15.57 9.45
CA GLU A 23 -4.28 16.33 10.01
C GLU A 23 -5.48 15.43 10.34
N SER A 24 -5.72 14.39 9.53
CA SER A 24 -6.82 13.43 9.78
C SER A 24 -6.55 12.49 10.98
N ALA A 25 -5.28 12.25 11.32
CA ALA A 25 -4.90 11.37 12.44
C ALA A 25 -4.98 12.05 13.83
N SER A 26 -5.17 13.37 13.88
CA SER A 26 -5.34 14.13 15.13
C SER A 26 -6.78 14.17 15.67
N GLU A 27 -7.74 13.56 14.97
CA GLU A 27 -9.17 13.53 15.37
C GLU A 27 -9.65 12.16 15.89
N GLU A 28 -8.77 11.34 16.45
CA GLU A 28 -9.17 10.13 17.21
C GLU A 28 -9.08 10.43 18.72
N GLY A 29 -10.03 11.23 19.21
CA GLY A 29 -10.31 11.45 20.63
C GLY A 29 -11.48 10.57 21.09
N GLU A 30 -11.33 10.00 22.28
CA GLU A 30 -12.26 9.15 23.01
C GLU A 30 -13.69 9.71 23.04
N ASP A 31 -14.71 8.89 22.79
CA ASP A 31 -16.06 9.12 23.34
C ASP A 31 -16.87 7.81 23.36
N GLU A 32 -17.15 7.33 24.57
CA GLU A 32 -18.19 6.32 24.83
C GLU A 32 -19.57 6.99 24.96
N MET A 33 -20.56 6.36 24.31
CA MET A 33 -21.99 6.31 24.64
C MET A 33 -22.84 7.62 24.61
N ALA A 34 -23.64 7.80 23.55
CA ALA A 34 -25.10 8.04 23.63
C ALA A 34 -25.73 8.10 22.22
N GLY A 35 -26.93 7.55 22.07
CA GLY A 35 -27.62 7.39 20.80
C GLY A 35 -28.04 8.69 20.11
N GLY A 36 -28.08 8.64 18.78
CA GLY A 36 -28.60 9.68 17.90
C GLY A 36 -28.10 9.44 16.48
N ASP A 37 -29.01 9.54 15.50
CA ASP A 37 -28.85 9.36 14.05
C ASP A 37 -27.41 9.61 13.54
N GLY A 38 -26.64 8.52 13.39
CA GLY A 38 -25.23 8.58 13.05
C GLY A 38 -25.03 8.74 11.55
N GLU A 39 -24.86 9.98 11.08
CA GLU A 39 -24.13 10.26 9.84
C GLU A 39 -22.82 9.48 9.88
N LYS A 40 -22.75 8.39 9.10
CA LYS A 40 -21.56 7.55 9.01
C LYS A 40 -20.44 8.42 8.42
N LYS A 41 -19.60 9.02 9.27
CA LYS A 41 -18.33 9.62 8.84
C LYS A 41 -17.70 8.63 7.86
N PRO A 42 -17.39 9.04 6.61
CA PRO A 42 -16.81 8.13 5.65
C PRO A 42 -15.53 7.59 6.24
N ARG A 43 -15.49 6.27 6.51
CA ARG A 43 -14.29 5.60 6.99
C ARG A 43 -13.19 5.90 5.98
N MET A 44 -12.16 6.62 6.41
CA MET A 44 -11.01 6.91 5.59
C MET A 44 -10.47 5.58 5.02
N PRO A 45 -10.31 5.45 3.69
CA PRO A 45 -9.79 4.22 3.10
C PRO A 45 -8.36 4.00 3.59
N HIS A 46 -8.03 2.75 3.97
CA HIS A 46 -6.68 2.43 4.40
C HIS A 46 -5.74 2.67 3.22
N MET A 47 -4.75 3.55 3.40
CA MET A 47 -3.83 3.89 2.33
C MET A 47 -2.41 4.01 2.85
N PHE A 48 -1.44 3.70 1.98
CA PHE A 48 -0.05 4.01 2.25
C PHE A 48 0.64 4.50 0.99
N CYS A 49 1.52 5.49 1.17
CA CYS A 49 2.37 5.97 0.10
C CYS A 49 3.83 5.72 0.44
N LYS A 50 4.58 5.22 -0.55
CA LYS A 50 6.01 4.98 -0.42
C LYS A 50 6.77 5.56 -1.60
N THR A 51 7.80 6.35 -1.28
CA THR A 51 8.84 6.74 -2.23
C THR A 51 9.71 5.52 -2.53
N LEU A 52 9.89 5.24 -3.82
CA LEU A 52 10.66 4.12 -4.31
C LEU A 52 12.15 4.35 -4.11
N THR A 53 12.83 3.36 -3.55
CA THR A 53 14.29 3.32 -3.47
C THR A 53 14.88 2.70 -4.73
N ALA A 54 16.19 2.84 -4.92
CA ALA A 54 16.91 2.18 -6.02
C ALA A 54 16.70 0.65 -6.04
N SER A 55 16.60 0.02 -4.87
CA SER A 55 16.32 -1.42 -4.76
C SER A 55 14.91 -1.79 -5.24
N ASP A 56 13.91 -0.94 -4.95
CA ASP A 56 12.54 -1.17 -5.42
C ASP A 56 12.45 -1.10 -6.96
N THR A 57 13.25 -0.27 -7.63
CA THR A 57 13.21 -0.15 -9.10
C THR A 57 14.24 -1.01 -9.84
N SER A 58 14.95 -1.90 -9.13
CA SER A 58 15.94 -2.78 -9.75
C SER A 58 15.28 -3.97 -10.47
N THR A 59 15.87 -4.44 -11.57
CA THR A 59 15.30 -5.49 -12.45
C THR A 59 15.00 -6.80 -11.72
N HIS A 60 15.82 -7.16 -10.74
CA HIS A 60 15.70 -8.40 -9.95
C HIS A 60 15.13 -8.13 -8.54
N GLY A 61 14.89 -6.87 -8.20
CA GLY A 61 14.36 -6.45 -6.91
C GLY A 61 12.85 -6.64 -6.80
N GLY A 62 12.37 -6.65 -5.57
CA GLY A 62 10.96 -6.52 -5.25
C GLY A 62 10.69 -5.21 -4.52
N PHE A 63 9.42 -4.87 -4.36
CA PHE A 63 9.01 -3.72 -3.57
C PHE A 63 8.97 -4.08 -2.08
N SER A 64 9.67 -3.32 -1.25
CA SER A 64 9.60 -3.50 0.20
C SER A 64 8.38 -2.79 0.79
N VAL A 65 7.41 -3.53 1.33
CA VAL A 65 6.20 -2.93 1.91
C VAL A 65 6.47 -2.61 3.38
N PRO A 66 6.18 -1.38 3.86
CA PRO A 66 6.22 -1.07 5.28
C PRO A 66 5.30 -2.01 6.08
N ARG A 67 5.70 -2.42 7.28
CA ARG A 67 4.95 -3.42 8.06
C ARG A 67 3.50 -3.01 8.33
N ARG A 68 3.30 -1.80 8.89
CA ARG A 68 1.97 -1.24 9.18
C ARG A 68 1.09 -1.23 7.93
N ALA A 69 1.64 -0.73 6.82
CA ALA A 69 0.96 -0.71 5.53
C ALA A 69 0.52 -2.10 5.04
N ALA A 70 1.35 -3.14 5.21
CA ALA A 70 0.96 -4.49 4.82
C ALA A 70 -0.16 -5.07 5.70
N GLU A 71 -0.11 -4.80 7.01
CA GLU A 71 -1.12 -5.22 7.99
C GLU A 71 -2.45 -4.48 7.78
N ASP A 72 -2.41 -3.19 7.42
CA ASP A 72 -3.59 -2.35 7.20
C ASP A 72 -4.25 -2.58 5.83
N CYS A 73 -3.44 -2.72 4.78
CA CYS A 73 -3.93 -2.69 3.39
C CYS A 73 -4.14 -4.07 2.76
N PHE A 74 -3.49 -5.12 3.25
CA PHE A 74 -3.57 -6.46 2.63
C PHE A 74 -4.35 -7.42 3.51
N ALA A 75 -4.88 -8.49 2.92
CA ALA A 75 -5.42 -9.58 3.71
C ALA A 75 -4.27 -10.22 4.54
N PRO A 76 -4.55 -10.72 5.75
CA PRO A 76 -3.53 -11.40 6.55
C PRO A 76 -2.94 -12.60 5.82
N LEU A 77 -1.62 -12.80 5.95
CA LEU A 77 -0.98 -14.02 5.48
C LEU A 77 -1.22 -15.18 6.44
N ASP A 78 -1.23 -16.41 5.92
CA ASP A 78 -1.08 -17.60 6.76
C ASP A 78 0.39 -17.79 7.13
N TYR A 79 0.76 -17.31 8.32
CA TYR A 79 2.12 -17.37 8.85
C TYR A 79 2.59 -18.78 9.26
N LYS A 80 1.69 -19.78 9.27
CA LYS A 80 2.07 -21.17 9.56
C LYS A 80 2.79 -21.84 8.39
N GLN A 81 2.67 -21.27 7.19
CA GLN A 81 3.35 -21.79 6.00
C GLN A 81 4.86 -21.54 6.08
N VAL A 82 5.65 -22.46 5.53
CA VAL A 82 7.12 -22.32 5.42
C VAL A 82 7.50 -21.03 4.67
N ARG A 83 6.68 -20.64 3.68
CA ARG A 83 6.83 -19.39 2.91
C ARG A 83 5.47 -18.67 2.81
N PRO A 84 5.08 -17.87 3.82
CA PRO A 84 3.80 -17.17 3.82
C PRO A 84 3.70 -16.22 2.62
N SER A 85 2.76 -16.50 1.71
CA SER A 85 2.54 -15.66 0.53
C SER A 85 1.09 -15.71 0.05
N GLN A 86 0.69 -14.68 -0.70
CA GLN A 86 -0.61 -14.58 -1.36
C GLN A 86 -0.48 -13.82 -2.67
N GLU A 87 -1.48 -13.95 -3.55
CA GLU A 87 -1.61 -13.09 -4.72
C GLU A 87 -2.48 -11.88 -4.38
N LEU A 88 -2.01 -10.69 -4.77
CA LEU A 88 -2.77 -9.44 -4.71
C LEU A 88 -3.16 -9.02 -6.11
N VAL A 89 -4.39 -8.51 -6.26
CA VAL A 89 -4.87 -7.90 -7.49
C VAL A 89 -5.17 -6.43 -7.21
N ALA A 90 -4.44 -5.55 -7.89
CA ALA A 90 -4.62 -4.11 -7.85
C ALA A 90 -5.19 -3.60 -9.18
N LYS A 91 -5.88 -2.47 -9.17
CA LYS A 91 -6.38 -1.79 -10.36
C LYS A 91 -5.82 -0.37 -10.37
N ASP A 92 -5.14 0.04 -11.43
CA ASP A 92 -4.69 1.43 -11.52
C ASP A 92 -5.81 2.39 -11.91
N LEU A 93 -5.50 3.69 -11.93
CA LEU A 93 -6.46 4.75 -12.28
C LEU A 93 -7.03 4.64 -13.71
N HIS A 94 -6.34 3.93 -14.61
CA HIS A 94 -6.82 3.66 -15.97
C HIS A 94 -7.62 2.36 -16.07
N GLY A 95 -7.83 1.71 -14.93
CA GLY A 95 -8.55 0.46 -14.83
C GLY A 95 -7.77 -0.79 -15.20
N THR A 96 -6.45 -0.69 -15.43
CA THR A 96 -5.60 -1.85 -15.73
C THR A 96 -5.37 -2.65 -14.46
N GLN A 97 -5.55 -3.97 -14.54
CA GLN A 97 -5.29 -4.86 -13.42
C GLN A 97 -3.81 -5.25 -13.35
N TRP A 98 -3.29 -5.29 -12.13
CA TRP A 98 -1.92 -5.63 -11.79
C TRP A 98 -1.92 -6.75 -10.76
N ARG A 99 -1.25 -7.86 -11.07
CA ARG A 99 -1.10 -8.99 -10.15
C ARG A 99 0.26 -8.93 -9.49
N PHE A 100 0.30 -9.06 -8.17
CA PHE A 100 1.53 -9.08 -7.40
C PHE A 100 1.58 -10.30 -6.49
N ARG A 101 2.75 -10.92 -6.37
CA ARG A 101 2.99 -11.87 -5.29
C ARG A 101 3.45 -11.14 -4.04
N HIS A 102 2.60 -11.10 -3.02
CA HIS A 102 2.96 -10.64 -1.68
C HIS A 102 3.57 -11.80 -0.88
N ILE A 103 4.77 -11.63 -0.34
CA ILE A 103 5.49 -12.64 0.43
C ILE A 103 6.13 -12.04 1.68
N TYR A 104 6.10 -12.78 2.78
CA TYR A 104 6.81 -12.44 4.01
C TYR A 104 8.05 -13.34 4.18
N ARG A 105 9.24 -12.79 3.91
CA ARG A 105 10.51 -13.55 3.88
C ARG A 105 11.74 -12.70 4.24
N GLY A 106 12.91 -13.32 4.23
CA GLY A 106 14.20 -12.68 4.51
C GLY A 106 14.59 -12.70 5.98
N GLN A 107 15.74 -12.12 6.30
CA GLN A 107 16.27 -12.04 7.66
C GLN A 107 16.87 -10.64 7.92
N PRO A 108 16.24 -9.81 8.78
CA PRO A 108 14.93 -10.01 9.41
C PRO A 108 13.80 -10.13 8.38
N ARG A 109 12.71 -10.79 8.75
CA ARG A 109 11.57 -11.00 7.83
C ARG A 109 10.88 -9.68 7.52
N ARG A 110 10.54 -9.48 6.24
CA ARG A 110 9.91 -8.27 5.70
C ARG A 110 8.82 -8.64 4.68
N HIS A 111 7.85 -7.75 4.52
CA HIS A 111 6.83 -7.85 3.49
C HIS A 111 7.38 -7.36 2.16
N LEU A 112 7.22 -8.17 1.11
CA LEU A 112 7.71 -7.87 -0.24
C LEU A 112 6.62 -8.10 -1.28
N LEU A 113 6.54 -7.25 -2.29
CA LEU A 113 5.91 -7.60 -3.57
C LEU A 113 7.00 -8.03 -4.53
N THR A 114 6.91 -9.26 -5.04
CA THR A 114 7.94 -9.85 -5.92
C THR A 114 7.43 -9.99 -7.34
N THR A 115 6.89 -11.15 -7.71
CA THR A 115 6.33 -11.40 -9.05
C THR A 115 5.33 -10.31 -9.42
N GLY A 116 5.43 -9.78 -10.64
CA GLY A 116 4.59 -8.71 -11.17
C GLY A 116 5.08 -7.29 -10.88
N TRP A 117 5.92 -7.08 -9.86
CA TRP A 117 6.40 -5.76 -9.49
C TRP A 117 7.29 -5.11 -10.56
N SER A 118 8.29 -5.84 -11.07
CA SER A 118 9.18 -5.32 -12.11
C SER A 118 8.43 -4.99 -13.41
N SER A 119 7.42 -5.78 -13.78
CA SER A 119 6.55 -5.50 -14.92
C SER A 119 5.76 -4.20 -14.73
N PHE A 120 5.24 -3.96 -13.52
CA PHE A 120 4.58 -2.70 -13.17
C PHE A 120 5.52 -1.51 -13.26
N VAL A 121 6.71 -1.60 -12.64
CA VAL A 121 7.76 -0.57 -12.70
C VAL A 121 8.10 -0.21 -14.14
N ASN A 122 8.35 -1.22 -14.99
CA ASN A 122 8.71 -1.02 -16.39
C ASN A 122 7.59 -0.38 -17.19
N LYS A 123 6.35 -0.88 -17.08
CA LYS A 123 5.22 -0.33 -17.84
C LYS A 123 4.87 1.09 -17.42
N LYS A 124 4.96 1.40 -16.12
CA LYS A 124 4.69 2.73 -15.56
C LYS A 124 5.89 3.67 -15.61
N LYS A 125 7.04 3.20 -16.12
CA LYS A 125 8.29 3.95 -16.21
C LYS A 125 8.65 4.59 -14.86
N LEU A 126 8.63 3.77 -13.81
CA LEU A 126 8.96 4.21 -12.46
C LEU A 126 10.47 4.18 -12.25
N VAL A 127 10.98 5.21 -11.58
CA VAL A 127 12.39 5.36 -11.20
C VAL A 127 12.52 5.61 -9.70
N SER A 128 13.72 5.40 -9.15
CA SER A 128 14.01 5.76 -7.76
C SER A 128 13.66 7.23 -7.51
N GLY A 129 12.96 7.51 -6.41
CA GLY A 129 12.44 8.84 -6.09
C GLY A 129 10.98 9.07 -6.49
N ASP A 130 10.43 8.29 -7.43
CA ASP A 130 8.98 8.26 -7.67
C ASP A 130 8.24 7.74 -6.42
N ALA A 131 6.95 8.01 -6.31
CA ALA A 131 6.11 7.47 -5.25
C ALA A 131 4.98 6.60 -5.79
N VAL A 132 4.67 5.54 -5.06
CA VAL A 132 3.49 4.68 -5.28
C VAL A 132 2.55 4.79 -4.09
N LEU A 133 1.28 5.00 -4.40
CA LEU A 133 0.18 5.01 -3.43
C LEU A 133 -0.61 3.72 -3.58
N PHE A 134 -0.86 3.03 -2.48
CA PHE A 134 -1.78 1.90 -2.36
C PHE A 134 -2.98 2.35 -1.53
N LEU A 135 -4.20 2.03 -1.98
CA LEU A 135 -5.44 2.28 -1.24
C LEU A 135 -6.23 0.98 -1.10
N ARG A 136 -7.01 0.80 -0.02
CA ARG A 136 -7.85 -0.39 0.23
C ARG A 136 -9.32 -0.03 0.42
#